data_AF-A0A2V9C2T5-F1
#
_entry.id   AF-A0A2V9C2T5-F1
#
_cell.length_a   1.000
_cell.length_b   1.000
_cell.length_c   1.000
_cell.angle_alpha   90.00
_cell.angle_beta   90.00
_cell.angle_gamma   90.00
#
_symmetry.space_group_name_H-M   'P 1'
#
loop_
_entity.id
_entity.type
_entity.pdbx_description
1 polymer ?
#
loop_
_entity_poly.entity_id
_entity_poly.type
_entity_poly.pdbx_seq_one_letter_code
_entity_poly.pdbx_strand_id
1 'polypeptide(L)'
;MLRAVEHIRRMRGGAQAHLMRCKQDSSPEEDFFYIVKFQNNPQHPRILANEMLGTALAARLGLPTAPREVIEVGPDLIELTGELVIQLGVARTSCRAGRQFGSGYPGDPRQVTVHDFLPDEQLLQVENLDDFIGMLVFDKWTCNTNGRQAIFFKEPGRSRYQAWMIDQGFCFNAGEWNFPDAPLRGLYARHRVYESVHGMESFEPWLGRLEKRITESVLDEVQSQIPPEWYNFDQEALFRLLEQLYHRRTQVREWIVAAKNSYRQPFLNWK
;
A
#
# COMPACT_ATOMS: atom_id res chain seq x y z
N MET A 1 6.38 -12.25 -17.70
CA MET A 1 6.27 -10.92 -17.06
C MET A 1 4.88 -10.36 -17.38
N LEU A 2 4.29 -9.54 -16.51
CA LEU A 2 3.02 -8.88 -16.84
C LEU A 2 3.28 -7.62 -17.66
N ARG A 3 2.54 -7.45 -18.75
CA ARG A 3 2.63 -6.29 -19.65
C ARG A 3 1.28 -5.59 -19.73
N ALA A 4 1.28 -4.27 -19.57
CA ALA A 4 0.09 -3.47 -19.84
C ALA A 4 -0.21 -3.47 -21.35
N VAL A 5 -1.45 -3.79 -21.69
CA VAL A 5 -1.92 -3.86 -23.08
C VAL A 5 -3.00 -2.83 -23.38
N GLU A 6 -3.65 -2.29 -22.35
CA GLU A 6 -4.72 -1.30 -22.51
C GLU A 6 -4.80 -0.40 -21.28
N HIS A 7 -4.94 0.91 -21.53
CA HIS A 7 -5.32 1.88 -20.51
C HIS A 7 -6.84 1.93 -20.39
N ILE A 8 -7.37 1.71 -19.18
CA ILE A 8 -8.81 1.73 -18.93
C ILE A 8 -9.24 3.14 -18.49
N ARG A 9 -8.60 3.68 -17.43
CA ARG A 9 -8.91 5.02 -16.92
C ARG A 9 -7.83 5.55 -15.98
N ARG A 10 -7.83 6.87 -15.81
CA ARG A 10 -7.10 7.54 -14.73
C ARG A 10 -7.73 7.26 -13.37
N MET A 11 -6.88 7.15 -12.35
CA MET A 11 -7.29 7.09 -10.96
C MET A 11 -7.15 8.47 -10.30
N ARG A 12 -7.92 8.69 -9.23
CA ARG A 12 -7.79 9.89 -8.40
C ARG A 12 -6.56 9.77 -7.50
N GLY A 13 -6.02 10.91 -7.06
CA GLY A 13 -4.95 10.97 -6.06
C GLY A 13 -3.62 11.50 -6.61
N GLY A 14 -2.73 11.85 -5.68
CA GLY A 14 -1.47 12.54 -5.98
C GLY A 14 -0.49 11.71 -6.80
N ALA A 15 -0.53 10.38 -6.71
CA ALA A 15 0.34 9.49 -7.48
C ALA A 15 0.01 9.44 -8.98
N GLN A 16 -1.14 9.99 -9.38
CA GLN A 16 -1.62 9.99 -10.78
C GLN A 16 -1.56 8.60 -11.42
N ALA A 17 -2.10 7.61 -10.69
CA ALA A 17 -2.11 6.22 -11.13
C ALA A 17 -3.15 5.96 -12.22
N HIS A 18 -3.04 4.82 -12.90
CA HIS A 18 -3.94 4.42 -13.98
C HIS A 18 -4.40 2.99 -13.79
N LEU A 19 -5.69 2.72 -13.98
CA LEU A 19 -6.18 1.36 -14.10
C LEU A 19 -5.88 0.84 -15.51
N MET A 20 -5.20 -0.29 -15.59
CA MET A 20 -4.75 -0.92 -16.83
C MET A 20 -5.16 -2.39 -16.88
N ARG A 21 -5.42 -2.87 -18.10
CA ARG A 21 -5.50 -4.30 -18.40
C ARG A 21 -4.12 -4.79 -18.80
N CYS A 22 -3.73 -5.92 -18.24
CA CYS A 22 -2.44 -6.54 -18.42
C CYS A 22 -2.60 -7.97 -18.92
N LYS A 23 -1.61 -8.43 -19.69
CA LYS A 23 -1.47 -9.81 -20.14
C LYS A 23 -0.18 -10.39 -19.61
N GLN A 24 -0.17 -11.70 -19.38
CA GLN A 24 1.02 -12.46 -19.03
C GLN A 24 1.30 -13.48 -20.14
N ASP A 25 2.55 -13.56 -20.61
CA ASP A 25 2.91 -14.43 -21.74
C ASP A 25 2.58 -15.92 -21.49
N SER A 26 2.64 -16.36 -20.23
CA SER A 26 2.31 -17.72 -19.83
C SER A 26 0.81 -18.03 -19.79
N SER A 27 -0.04 -17.00 -19.78
CA SER A 27 -1.51 -17.11 -19.70
C SER A 27 -2.17 -16.08 -20.64
N PRO A 28 -2.02 -16.22 -21.96
CA PRO A 28 -2.42 -15.18 -22.92
C PRO A 28 -3.94 -14.95 -22.97
N GLU A 29 -4.74 -15.95 -22.60
CA GLU A 29 -6.21 -15.86 -22.59
C GLU A 29 -6.74 -15.10 -21.35
N GLU A 30 -5.98 -15.06 -20.26
CA GLU A 30 -6.41 -14.42 -19.01
C GLU A 30 -6.14 -12.91 -19.05
N ASP A 31 -7.06 -12.11 -18.51
CA ASP A 31 -6.87 -10.68 -18.31
C ASP A 31 -6.60 -10.40 -16.84
N PHE A 32 -5.56 -9.61 -16.58
CA PHE A 32 -5.24 -9.13 -15.24
C PHE A 32 -5.44 -7.62 -15.19
N PHE A 33 -5.84 -7.10 -14.04
CA PHE A 33 -6.14 -5.68 -13.89
C PHE A 33 -5.31 -5.09 -12.75
N TYR A 34 -4.61 -4.00 -13.03
CA TYR A 34 -3.71 -3.36 -12.08
C TYR A 34 -3.90 -1.84 -12.07
N ILE A 35 -3.83 -1.26 -10.88
CA ILE A 35 -3.59 0.16 -10.67
C ILE A 35 -2.08 0.39 -10.80
N VAL A 36 -1.68 0.99 -11.92
CA VAL A 36 -0.29 1.22 -12.29
C VAL A 36 0.16 2.62 -11.87
N LYS A 37 1.26 2.69 -11.12
CA LYS A 37 1.98 3.92 -10.74
C LYS A 37 3.29 4.01 -11.52
N PHE A 38 3.49 5.13 -12.20
CA PHE A 38 4.62 5.33 -13.12
C PHE A 38 5.90 5.80 -12.42
N GLN A 39 7.06 5.46 -12.98
CA GLN A 39 8.40 5.81 -12.48
C GLN A 39 8.62 7.32 -12.35
N ASN A 40 8.09 8.13 -13.28
CA ASN A 40 8.09 9.58 -13.17
C ASN A 40 6.96 10.08 -12.26
N ASN A 41 6.76 9.38 -11.13
CA ASN A 41 5.74 9.69 -10.15
C ASN A 41 5.92 11.13 -9.65
N PRO A 42 4.86 11.95 -9.67
CA PRO A 42 4.94 13.37 -9.29
C PRO A 42 5.25 13.60 -7.81
N GLN A 43 5.07 12.58 -6.96
CA GLN A 43 5.31 12.70 -5.52
C GLN A 43 6.78 12.42 -5.19
N HIS A 44 7.33 11.29 -5.67
CA HIS A 44 8.75 10.96 -5.61
C HIS A 44 9.03 9.64 -6.35
N PRO A 45 10.22 9.41 -6.97
CA PRO A 45 10.56 8.11 -7.57
C PRO A 45 10.48 6.92 -6.59
N ARG A 46 10.96 7.14 -5.34
CA ARG A 46 10.93 6.13 -4.24
C ARG A 46 9.53 5.65 -3.86
N ILE A 47 8.46 6.32 -4.28
CA ILE A 47 7.10 5.86 -4.02
C ILE A 47 6.89 4.43 -4.53
N LEU A 48 7.39 4.08 -5.73
CA LEU A 48 7.24 2.73 -6.27
C LEU A 48 8.01 1.69 -5.44
N ALA A 49 9.20 2.04 -4.97
CA ALA A 49 9.98 1.19 -4.06
C ALA A 49 9.24 0.98 -2.73
N ASN A 50 8.67 2.03 -2.17
CA ASN A 50 7.89 1.97 -0.93
C ASN A 50 6.63 1.11 -1.09
N GLU A 51 5.93 1.24 -2.22
CA GLU A 51 4.76 0.41 -2.52
C GLU A 51 5.12 -1.08 -2.60
N MET A 52 6.19 -1.44 -3.30
CA MET A 52 6.65 -2.81 -3.42
C MET A 52 7.08 -3.39 -2.06
N LEU A 53 7.95 -2.67 -1.35
CA LEU A 53 8.49 -3.08 -0.07
C LEU A 53 7.39 -3.16 1.00
N GLY A 54 6.61 -2.09 1.15
CA GLY A 54 5.55 -2.00 2.15
C GLY A 54 4.47 -3.05 1.94
N THR A 55 4.04 -3.26 0.70
CA THR A 55 3.02 -4.27 0.38
C THR A 55 3.54 -5.70 0.65
N ALA A 56 4.81 -5.98 0.33
CA ALA A 56 5.44 -7.26 0.62
C ALA A 56 5.54 -7.52 2.14
N LEU A 57 5.99 -6.52 2.90
CA LEU A 57 6.14 -6.62 4.35
C LEU A 57 4.79 -6.79 5.06
N ALA A 58 3.76 -6.03 4.67
CA ALA A 58 2.41 -6.20 5.21
C ALA A 58 1.86 -7.61 4.92
N ALA A 59 2.06 -8.13 3.70
CA ALA A 59 1.68 -9.51 3.36
C ALA A 59 2.42 -10.55 4.23
N ARG A 60 3.71 -10.32 4.57
CA ARG A 60 4.47 -11.20 5.48
C ARG A 60 3.93 -11.24 6.91
N LEU A 61 3.27 -10.16 7.35
CA LEU A 61 2.54 -10.12 8.61
C LEU A 61 1.18 -10.84 8.54
N GLY A 62 0.76 -11.27 7.35
CA GLY A 62 -0.55 -11.86 7.08
C GLY A 62 -1.66 -10.81 7.02
N LEU A 63 -1.32 -9.58 6.63
CA LEU A 63 -2.29 -8.50 6.44
C LEU A 63 -2.86 -8.54 5.00
N PRO A 64 -4.12 -8.13 4.81
CA PRO A 64 -4.84 -8.28 3.55
C PRO A 64 -4.41 -7.17 2.58
N THR A 65 -3.35 -7.39 1.81
CA THR A 65 -2.91 -6.43 0.80
C THR A 65 -3.34 -6.84 -0.60
N ALA A 66 -3.45 -5.86 -1.49
CA ALA A 66 -3.60 -6.13 -2.91
C ALA A 66 -2.37 -6.89 -3.45
N PRO A 67 -2.53 -7.81 -4.43
CA PRO A 67 -1.40 -8.36 -5.16
C PRO A 67 -0.52 -7.23 -5.71
N ARG A 68 0.79 -7.42 -5.69
CA ARG A 68 1.75 -6.42 -6.18
C ARG A 68 2.56 -7.05 -7.31
N GLU A 69 2.79 -6.28 -8.36
CA GLU A 69 3.54 -6.78 -9.52
C GLU A 69 4.40 -5.67 -10.13
N VAL A 70 5.43 -6.09 -10.87
CA VAL A 70 6.13 -5.20 -11.79
C VAL A 70 5.43 -5.31 -13.15
N ILE A 71 4.87 -4.20 -13.61
CA ILE A 71 4.14 -4.13 -14.87
C ILE A 71 4.99 -3.44 -15.92
N GLU A 72 5.27 -4.13 -17.01
CA GLU A 72 5.95 -3.54 -18.16
C GLU A 72 4.95 -2.69 -18.97
N VAL A 73 5.26 -1.41 -19.14
CA VAL A 73 4.47 -0.49 -19.97
C VAL A 73 5.31 -0.03 -21.15
N GLY A 74 4.92 -0.45 -22.36
CA GLY A 74 5.65 -0.11 -23.59
C GLY A 74 5.42 1.34 -24.05
N PRO A 75 6.38 1.90 -24.81
CA PRO A 75 6.27 3.26 -25.35
C PRO A 75 5.05 3.44 -26.26
N ASP A 76 4.75 2.46 -27.12
CA ASP A 76 3.60 2.52 -28.04
C ASP A 76 2.26 2.76 -27.31
N LEU A 77 2.05 2.10 -26.16
CA LEU A 77 0.82 2.29 -25.38
C LEU A 77 0.72 3.73 -24.87
N ILE A 78 1.84 4.34 -24.47
CA ILE A 78 1.91 5.72 -23.98
C ILE A 78 1.68 6.71 -25.12
N GLU A 79 2.34 6.50 -26.26
CA GLU A 79 2.21 7.37 -27.43
C GLU A 79 0.79 7.37 -28.01
N LEU A 80 0.14 6.21 -28.01
CA LEU A 80 -1.22 6.05 -28.53
C LEU A 80 -2.32 6.41 -27.53
N THR A 81 -1.99 6.72 -26.26
CA THR A 81 -2.97 7.05 -25.22
C THR A 81 -2.71 8.44 -24.63
N GLY A 82 -3.45 9.44 -25.10
CA GLY A 82 -3.28 10.84 -24.68
C GLY A 82 -3.50 11.10 -23.18
N GLU A 83 -4.16 10.20 -22.47
CA GLU A 83 -4.33 10.24 -21.02
C GLU A 83 -3.08 9.84 -20.24
N LEU A 84 -2.12 9.12 -20.81
CA LEU A 84 -0.91 8.65 -20.13
C LEU A 84 0.14 9.76 -20.01
N VAL A 85 -0.19 10.74 -19.18
CA VAL A 85 0.66 11.89 -18.86
C VAL A 85 0.60 12.20 -17.37
N ILE A 86 1.70 12.74 -16.86
CA ILE A 86 1.79 13.36 -15.54
C ILE A 86 1.45 14.85 -15.69
N GLN A 87 0.51 15.32 -14.86
CA GLN A 87 0.04 16.70 -14.80
C GLN A 87 0.59 17.40 -13.56
N LEU A 88 1.41 18.44 -13.72
CA LEU A 88 1.91 19.27 -12.62
C LEU A 88 1.55 20.73 -12.89
N GLY A 89 0.48 21.22 -12.24
CA GLY A 89 -0.08 22.54 -12.54
C GLY A 89 -0.54 22.60 -14.00
N VAL A 90 0.03 23.51 -14.79
CA VAL A 90 -0.23 23.63 -16.23
C VAL A 90 0.64 22.72 -17.09
N ALA A 91 1.74 22.19 -16.54
CA ALA A 91 2.67 21.35 -17.28
C ALA A 91 2.13 19.92 -17.45
N ARG A 92 2.32 19.36 -18.65
CA ARG A 92 2.02 17.98 -19.00
C ARG A 92 3.26 17.31 -19.56
N THR A 93 3.60 16.15 -19.03
CA THR A 93 4.70 15.33 -19.52
C THR A 93 4.21 13.91 -19.67
N SER A 94 4.57 13.22 -20.76
CA SER A 94 4.20 11.82 -20.95
C SER A 94 4.65 10.95 -19.78
N CYS A 95 3.86 9.92 -19.45
CA CYS A 95 4.30 8.89 -18.53
C CYS A 95 5.57 8.20 -19.07
N ARG A 96 6.44 7.74 -18.17
CA ARG A 96 7.68 7.08 -18.56
C ARG A 96 7.43 5.59 -18.85
N ALA A 97 7.89 5.10 -20.00
CA ALA A 97 7.84 3.67 -20.35
C ALA A 97 8.77 2.82 -19.45
N GLY A 98 8.57 1.50 -19.46
CA GLY A 98 9.38 0.50 -18.74
C GLY A 98 8.66 -0.14 -17.56
N ARG A 99 9.43 -0.54 -16.54
CA ARG A 99 8.95 -1.24 -15.34
C ARG A 99 8.24 -0.32 -14.35
N GLN A 100 6.93 -0.48 -14.21
CA GLN A 100 6.07 0.29 -13.32
C GLN A 100 5.57 -0.56 -12.15
N PHE A 101 5.13 0.09 -11.07
CA PHE A 101 4.47 -0.63 -9.98
C PHE A 101 3.00 -0.89 -10.33
N GLY A 102 2.53 -2.12 -10.14
CA GLY A 102 1.13 -2.50 -10.25
C GLY A 102 0.56 -2.98 -8.91
N SER A 103 -0.53 -2.35 -8.46
CA SER A 103 -1.38 -2.85 -7.38
C SER A 103 -2.62 -3.53 -7.96
N GLY A 104 -2.82 -4.80 -7.64
CA GLY A 104 -3.86 -5.64 -8.23
C GLY A 104 -5.26 -5.11 -7.95
N TYR A 105 -6.10 -5.13 -8.98
CA TYR A 105 -7.53 -4.90 -8.84
C TYR A 105 -8.22 -6.22 -8.43
N PRO A 106 -9.22 -6.20 -7.53
CA PRO A 106 -9.84 -7.44 -7.00
C PRO A 106 -10.61 -8.34 -7.99
N GLY A 107 -10.58 -8.07 -9.30
CA GLY A 107 -11.28 -8.84 -10.33
C GLY A 107 -11.43 -8.06 -11.64
N ASP A 108 -12.38 -8.45 -12.48
CA ASP A 108 -12.75 -7.67 -13.67
C ASP A 108 -13.47 -6.37 -13.23
N PRO A 109 -12.95 -5.17 -13.58
CA PRO A 109 -13.59 -3.90 -13.24
C PRO A 109 -15.03 -3.71 -13.76
N ARG A 110 -15.47 -4.54 -14.72
CA ARG A 110 -16.84 -4.55 -15.24
C ARG A 110 -17.80 -5.35 -14.34
N GLN A 111 -17.26 -6.25 -13.52
CA GLN A 111 -18.04 -7.17 -12.69
C GLN A 111 -17.89 -6.86 -11.20
N VAL A 112 -16.71 -6.42 -10.77
CA VAL A 112 -16.38 -6.14 -9.38
C VAL A 112 -16.38 -4.63 -9.15
N THR A 113 -17.31 -4.17 -8.31
CA THR A 113 -17.31 -2.78 -7.85
C THR A 113 -16.40 -2.65 -6.63
N VAL A 114 -15.51 -1.65 -6.68
CA VAL A 114 -14.60 -1.30 -5.60
C VAL A 114 -14.96 0.07 -5.04
N HIS A 115 -15.00 0.17 -3.71
CA HIS A 115 -15.25 1.40 -2.97
C HIS A 115 -14.00 1.81 -2.19
N ASP A 116 -13.70 3.10 -2.15
CA ASP A 116 -12.66 3.71 -1.28
C ASP A 116 -13.26 4.23 0.05
N PHE A 117 -14.59 4.14 0.19
CA PHE A 117 -15.33 4.60 1.34
C PHE A 117 -16.56 3.71 1.56
N LEU A 118 -16.83 3.38 2.83
CA LEU A 118 -18.08 2.79 3.27
C LEU A 118 -18.66 3.67 4.39
N PRO A 119 -19.99 3.87 4.43
CA PRO A 119 -20.66 4.37 5.61
C PRO A 119 -20.36 3.48 6.81
N ASP A 120 -20.33 4.11 7.97
CA ASP A 120 -20.01 3.52 9.25
C ASP A 120 -20.73 2.18 9.47
N GLU A 121 -22.04 2.07 9.25
CA GLU A 121 -22.82 0.84 9.44
C GLU A 121 -22.36 -0.33 8.56
N GLN A 122 -21.96 -0.05 7.33
CA GLN A 122 -21.43 -1.07 6.40
C GLN A 122 -19.97 -1.41 6.72
N LEU A 123 -19.18 -0.41 7.15
CA LEU A 123 -17.80 -0.59 7.56
C LEU A 123 -17.69 -1.60 8.71
N LEU A 124 -18.57 -1.52 9.70
CA LEU A 124 -18.59 -2.48 10.82
C LEU A 124 -18.97 -3.92 10.40
N GLN A 125 -19.49 -4.12 9.20
CA GLN A 125 -19.84 -5.44 8.65
C GLN A 125 -18.75 -6.02 7.73
N VAL A 126 -17.62 -5.33 7.56
CA VAL A 126 -16.48 -5.81 6.78
C VAL A 126 -15.91 -7.07 7.42
N GLU A 127 -15.70 -8.13 6.64
CA GLU A 127 -15.36 -9.46 7.15
C GLU A 127 -14.06 -9.48 7.96
N ASN A 128 -13.10 -8.65 7.55
CA ASN A 128 -11.76 -8.59 8.10
C ASN A 128 -11.45 -7.23 8.73
N LEU A 129 -12.44 -6.66 9.42
CA LEU A 129 -12.33 -5.34 10.07
C LEU A 129 -11.17 -5.28 11.08
N ASP A 130 -10.90 -6.36 11.82
CA ASP A 130 -9.82 -6.39 12.80
C ASP A 130 -8.41 -6.32 12.17
N ASP A 131 -8.29 -6.55 10.85
CA ASP A 131 -7.00 -6.37 10.15
C ASP A 131 -6.56 -4.89 10.15
N PHE A 132 -7.48 -3.93 10.36
CA PHE A 132 -7.10 -2.52 10.54
C PHE A 132 -6.25 -2.30 11.80
N ILE A 133 -6.42 -3.10 12.85
CA ILE A 133 -5.58 -3.07 14.06
C ILE A 133 -4.16 -3.48 13.69
N GLY A 134 -4.02 -4.57 12.93
CA GLY A 134 -2.72 -5.04 12.44
C GLY A 134 -2.06 -4.07 11.46
N MET A 135 -2.85 -3.41 10.60
CA MET A 135 -2.33 -2.35 9.74
C MET A 135 -1.84 -1.15 10.54
N LEU A 136 -2.46 -0.80 11.66
CA LEU A 136 -1.95 0.27 12.51
C LEU A 136 -0.58 -0.10 13.11
N VAL A 137 -0.38 -1.36 13.54
CA VAL A 137 0.95 -1.85 13.97
C VAL A 137 1.96 -1.68 12.83
N PHE A 138 1.60 -2.11 11.63
CA PHE A 138 2.43 -1.96 10.43
C PHE A 138 2.75 -0.49 10.14
N ASP A 139 1.75 0.38 10.17
CA ASP A 139 1.90 1.81 9.89
C ASP A 139 2.79 2.55 10.89
N LYS A 140 2.67 2.20 12.17
CA LYS A 140 3.57 2.74 13.21
C LYS A 140 5.00 2.27 12.98
N TRP A 141 5.16 0.98 12.68
CA TRP A 141 6.47 0.41 12.41
C TRP A 141 7.17 1.06 11.20
N THR A 142 6.46 1.15 10.06
CA THR A 142 6.99 1.71 8.82
C THR A 142 6.97 3.24 8.78
N CYS A 143 6.41 3.90 9.80
CA CYS A 143 6.18 5.34 9.81
C CYS A 143 5.46 5.82 8.55
N ASN A 144 4.28 5.24 8.28
CA ASN A 144 3.44 5.73 7.19
C ASN A 144 2.95 7.14 7.49
N THR A 145 3.44 8.11 6.72
CA THR A 145 3.20 9.53 7.00
C THR A 145 1.88 10.07 6.43
N ASN A 146 1.14 9.22 5.72
CA ASN A 146 -0.23 9.48 5.29
C ASN A 146 -1.25 8.80 6.23
N GLY A 147 -2.54 9.07 6.02
CA GLY A 147 -3.60 8.24 6.59
C GLY A 147 -3.64 6.87 5.92
N ARG A 148 -3.95 5.82 6.70
CA ARG A 148 -4.14 4.46 6.16
C ARG A 148 -5.26 4.49 5.10
N GLN A 149 -4.99 3.92 3.93
CA GLN A 149 -5.97 3.72 2.86
C GLN A 149 -6.33 2.24 2.72
N ALA A 150 -7.58 2.00 2.36
CA ALA A 150 -8.11 0.68 2.08
C ALA A 150 -9.17 0.80 0.98
N ILE A 151 -9.37 -0.31 0.27
CA ILE A 151 -10.49 -0.48 -0.65
C ILE A 151 -11.40 -1.59 -0.15
N PHE A 152 -12.68 -1.48 -0.48
CA PHE A 152 -13.71 -2.43 -0.09
C PHE A 152 -14.40 -2.98 -1.32
N PHE A 153 -14.56 -4.30 -1.37
CA PHE A 153 -15.22 -4.99 -2.47
C PHE A 153 -15.90 -6.24 -1.95
N LYS A 154 -16.83 -6.78 -2.75
CA LYS A 154 -17.43 -8.09 -2.49
C LYS A 154 -16.86 -9.06 -3.51
N GLU A 155 -16.34 -10.18 -3.04
CA GLU A 155 -16.05 -11.29 -3.93
C GLU A 155 -17.34 -11.77 -4.61
N PRO A 156 -17.28 -12.24 -5.86
CA PRO A 156 -18.42 -12.88 -6.51
C PRO A 156 -19.03 -13.97 -5.61
N GLY A 157 -20.33 -13.88 -5.34
CA GLY A 157 -21.04 -14.82 -4.47
C GLY A 157 -20.98 -14.51 -2.97
N ARG A 158 -20.20 -13.53 -2.50
CA ARG A 158 -20.22 -13.09 -1.10
C ARG A 158 -21.15 -11.90 -0.87
N SER A 159 -21.76 -11.85 0.31
CA SER A 159 -22.70 -10.80 0.70
C SER A 159 -22.03 -9.61 1.41
N ARG A 160 -20.91 -9.86 2.10
CA ARG A 160 -20.17 -8.87 2.90
C ARG A 160 -18.94 -8.33 2.18
N TYR A 161 -18.57 -7.12 2.54
CA TYR A 161 -17.36 -6.49 2.03
C TYR A 161 -16.12 -7.09 2.68
N GLN A 162 -15.06 -7.22 1.91
CA GLN A 162 -13.69 -7.43 2.39
C GLN A 162 -12.89 -6.17 2.14
N ALA A 163 -11.89 -5.92 2.99
CA ALA A 163 -10.96 -4.81 2.86
C ALA A 163 -9.59 -5.30 2.36
N TRP A 164 -9.06 -4.62 1.33
CA TRP A 164 -7.64 -4.67 1.00
C TRP A 164 -6.95 -3.37 1.36
N MET A 165 -5.76 -3.49 1.94
CA MET A 165 -4.93 -2.41 2.42
C MET A 165 -3.97 -2.00 1.32
N ILE A 166 -4.09 -0.74 0.90
CA ILE A 166 -3.40 -0.21 -0.27
C ILE A 166 -2.64 1.07 0.08
N ASP A 167 -1.93 1.61 -0.92
CA ASP A 167 -1.21 2.88 -0.87
C ASP A 167 -0.14 2.93 0.23
N GLN A 168 0.91 2.12 0.07
CA GLN A 168 2.04 2.08 0.99
C GLN A 168 3.13 3.12 0.62
N GLY A 169 2.91 3.95 -0.40
CA GLY A 169 3.89 4.89 -0.93
C GLY A 169 4.46 5.88 0.10
N PHE A 170 3.69 6.23 1.13
CA PHE A 170 4.11 7.12 2.22
C PHE A 170 4.70 6.41 3.44
N CYS A 171 4.87 5.08 3.38
CA CYS A 171 5.76 4.39 4.32
C CYS A 171 7.17 4.98 4.22
N PHE A 172 7.90 4.91 5.34
CA PHE A 172 9.29 5.36 5.45
C PHE A 172 9.46 6.85 5.18
N ASN A 173 8.42 7.65 5.48
CA ASN A 173 8.35 9.07 5.13
C ASN A 173 8.60 9.35 3.63
N ALA A 174 7.99 8.55 2.76
CA ALA A 174 7.98 8.75 1.32
C ALA A 174 9.39 8.82 0.71
N GLY A 175 9.77 9.96 0.13
CA GLY A 175 11.07 10.16 -0.50
C GLY A 175 12.22 10.33 0.48
N GLU A 176 11.93 10.68 1.73
CA GLU A 176 12.95 11.06 2.72
C GLU A 176 13.65 9.86 3.35
N TRP A 177 12.97 8.70 3.44
CA TRP A 177 13.51 7.47 4.06
C TRP A 177 14.07 7.70 5.47
N ASN A 178 13.27 8.39 6.28
CA ASN A 178 13.48 8.59 7.71
C ASN A 178 12.15 8.35 8.45
N PHE A 179 12.16 8.51 9.78
CA PHE A 179 11.02 8.14 10.62
C PHE A 179 10.60 9.28 11.56
N PRO A 180 9.93 10.33 11.06
CA PRO A 180 9.42 11.41 11.90
C PRO A 180 8.13 10.92 12.58
N ASP A 181 8.27 10.07 13.58
CA ASP A 181 7.13 9.43 14.23
C ASP A 181 6.14 10.47 14.77
N ALA A 182 4.85 10.25 14.53
CA ALA A 182 3.79 11.10 15.04
C ALA A 182 2.57 10.27 15.48
N PRO A 183 1.89 10.69 16.56
CA PRO A 183 0.75 9.95 17.10
C PRO A 183 -0.37 9.65 16.08
N LEU A 184 -0.64 10.59 15.16
CA LEU A 184 -1.79 10.47 14.24
C LEU A 184 -1.48 9.83 12.89
N ARG A 185 -0.19 9.68 12.56
CA ARG A 185 0.25 9.08 11.29
C ARG A 185 -0.18 7.63 11.19
N GLY A 186 -0.63 7.20 10.01
CA GLY A 186 -1.05 5.83 9.76
C GLY A 186 -2.38 5.41 10.36
N LEU A 187 -3.11 6.28 11.07
CA LEU A 187 -4.47 5.96 11.49
C LEU A 187 -5.41 5.89 10.28
N TYR A 188 -6.35 4.95 10.31
CA TYR A 188 -7.48 4.98 9.39
C TYR A 188 -8.43 6.12 9.78
N ALA A 189 -8.99 6.81 8.78
CA ALA A 189 -9.75 8.02 9.00
C ALA A 189 -11.02 7.83 9.84
N ARG A 190 -11.61 6.62 9.84
CA ARG A 190 -12.77 6.26 10.65
C ARG A 190 -12.33 5.36 11.80
N HIS A 191 -12.24 5.90 13.00
CA HIS A 191 -11.78 5.13 14.17
C HIS A 191 -12.73 3.99 14.57
N ARG A 192 -13.92 3.88 13.97
CA ARG A 192 -14.85 2.75 14.12
C ARG A 192 -14.17 1.39 13.91
N VAL A 193 -13.16 1.34 13.04
CA VAL A 193 -12.35 0.13 12.79
C VAL A 193 -11.54 -0.34 14.01
N TYR A 194 -11.45 0.48 15.06
CA TYR A 194 -10.75 0.19 16.30
C TYR A 194 -11.69 -0.01 17.49
N GLU A 195 -13.00 -0.18 17.27
CA GLU A 195 -13.97 -0.39 18.37
C GLU A 195 -13.68 -1.65 19.19
N SER A 196 -13.08 -2.68 18.59
CA SER A 196 -12.67 -3.92 19.27
C SER A 196 -11.38 -3.77 20.08
N VAL A 197 -10.73 -2.60 20.07
CA VAL A 197 -9.51 -2.34 20.84
C VAL A 197 -9.86 -2.01 22.29
N HIS A 198 -9.46 -2.92 23.19
CA HIS A 198 -9.68 -2.80 24.63
C HIS A 198 -8.40 -2.54 25.44
N GLY A 199 -7.24 -2.73 24.82
CA GLY A 199 -5.95 -2.54 25.44
C GLY A 199 -4.81 -2.93 24.50
N MET A 200 -3.59 -3.02 25.04
CA MET A 200 -2.41 -3.40 24.24
C MET A 200 -2.52 -4.84 23.75
N GLU A 201 -3.21 -5.71 24.50
CA GLU A 201 -3.48 -7.10 24.16
C GLU A 201 -4.20 -7.26 22.81
N SER A 202 -5.00 -6.29 22.38
CA SER A 202 -5.63 -6.28 21.06
C SER A 202 -4.61 -6.21 19.92
N PHE A 203 -3.40 -5.68 20.17
CA PHE A 203 -2.32 -5.55 19.18
C PHE A 203 -1.30 -6.69 19.26
N GLU A 204 -1.21 -7.40 20.38
CA GLU A 204 -0.19 -8.43 20.63
C GLU A 204 -0.11 -9.53 19.55
N PRO A 205 -1.23 -10.01 18.95
CA PRO A 205 -1.15 -10.96 17.84
C PRO A 205 -0.33 -10.44 16.65
N TRP A 206 -0.40 -9.13 16.37
CA TRP A 206 0.30 -8.50 15.25
C TRP A 206 1.71 -8.05 15.63
N LEU A 207 1.90 -7.51 16.83
CA LEU A 207 3.22 -7.18 17.38
C LEU A 207 4.10 -8.43 17.45
N GLY A 208 3.56 -9.55 17.94
CA GLY A 208 4.28 -10.81 17.99
C GLY A 208 4.64 -11.36 16.60
N ARG A 209 3.77 -11.19 15.59
CA ARG A 209 4.11 -11.53 14.20
C ARG A 209 5.23 -10.65 13.67
N LEU A 210 5.16 -9.34 13.91
CA LEU A 210 6.16 -8.38 13.48
C LEU A 210 7.54 -8.72 14.05
N GLU A 211 7.63 -8.94 15.36
CA GLU A 211 8.89 -9.24 16.04
C GLU A 211 9.47 -10.61 15.66
N LYS A 212 8.62 -11.62 15.41
CA LYS A 212 9.06 -13.00 15.13
C LYS A 212 9.29 -13.29 13.65
N ARG A 213 8.49 -12.70 12.75
CA ARG A 213 8.49 -13.04 11.32
C ARG A 213 9.37 -12.10 10.49
N ILE A 214 9.60 -10.87 10.93
CA ILE A 214 10.44 -9.93 10.17
C ILE A 214 11.89 -10.10 10.62
N THR A 215 12.55 -11.06 9.97
CA THR A 215 13.99 -11.33 10.12
C THR A 215 14.78 -10.57 9.06
N GLU A 216 16.11 -10.47 9.23
CA GLU A 216 17.00 -9.92 8.20
C GLU A 216 16.84 -10.66 6.87
N SER A 217 16.74 -11.99 6.89
CA SER A 217 16.49 -12.79 5.69
C SER A 217 15.18 -12.45 5.00
N VAL A 218 14.11 -12.10 5.74
CA VAL A 218 12.87 -11.63 5.12
C VAL A 218 13.06 -10.25 4.49
N LEU A 219 13.80 -9.36 5.14
CA LEU A 219 14.14 -8.04 4.57
C LEU A 219 14.95 -8.18 3.28
N ASP A 220 15.93 -9.08 3.26
CA ASP A 220 16.74 -9.43 2.08
C ASP A 220 15.89 -9.96 0.92
N GLU A 221 14.97 -10.86 1.23
CA GLU A 221 14.06 -11.43 0.25
C GLU A 221 13.16 -10.36 -0.38
N VAL A 222 12.56 -9.48 0.43
CA VAL A 222 11.63 -8.46 -0.10
C VAL A 222 12.36 -7.33 -0.83
N GLN A 223 13.57 -6.95 -0.41
CA GLN A 223 14.34 -5.91 -1.11
C GLN A 223 14.79 -6.36 -2.50
N SER A 224 15.10 -7.65 -2.67
CA SER A 224 15.53 -8.22 -3.96
C SER A 224 14.48 -8.11 -5.06
N GLN A 225 13.22 -7.86 -4.70
CA GLN A 225 12.08 -7.73 -5.61
C GLN A 225 11.88 -6.29 -6.10
N ILE A 226 12.62 -5.31 -5.56
CA ILE A 226 12.48 -3.89 -5.90
C ILE A 226 13.40 -3.56 -7.08
N PRO A 227 12.87 -3.15 -8.25
CA PRO A 227 13.68 -2.64 -9.35
C PRO A 227 14.60 -1.48 -8.90
N PRO A 228 15.92 -1.57 -9.15
CA PRO A 228 16.89 -0.56 -8.69
C PRO A 228 16.61 0.87 -9.12
N GLU A 229 16.03 1.06 -10.31
CA GLU A 229 15.66 2.37 -10.82
C GLU A 229 14.56 3.06 -9.99
N TRP A 230 13.80 2.32 -9.18
CA TRP A 230 12.76 2.91 -8.32
C TRP A 230 13.34 3.61 -7.08
N TYR A 231 14.61 3.40 -6.78
CA TYR A 231 15.34 4.11 -5.72
C TYR A 231 16.64 4.73 -6.24
N ASN A 232 16.69 5.06 -7.53
CA ASN A 232 17.83 5.70 -8.18
C ASN A 232 19.15 4.91 -8.01
N PHE A 233 19.08 3.58 -7.90
CA PHE A 233 20.23 2.70 -7.67
C PHE A 233 20.99 3.00 -6.36
N ASP A 234 20.39 3.74 -5.42
CA ASP A 234 20.95 4.09 -4.12
C ASP A 234 20.82 2.92 -3.12
N GLN A 235 21.65 1.89 -3.32
CA GLN A 235 21.66 0.67 -2.50
C GLN A 235 21.96 0.96 -1.04
N GLU A 236 22.86 1.91 -0.77
CA GLU A 236 23.28 2.24 0.58
C GLU A 236 22.11 2.87 1.37
N ALA A 237 21.33 3.74 0.75
CA ALA A 237 20.14 4.29 1.40
C ALA A 237 19.07 3.22 1.66
N LEU A 238 18.88 2.27 0.74
CA LEU A 238 17.95 1.15 0.96
C LEU A 238 18.42 0.25 2.12
N PHE A 239 19.71 -0.08 2.17
CA PHE A 239 20.28 -0.85 3.27
C PHE A 239 20.09 -0.16 4.63
N ARG A 240 20.44 1.14 4.73
CA ARG A 240 20.22 1.93 5.95
C ARG A 240 18.75 2.01 6.35
N LEU A 241 17.84 2.08 5.38
CA LEU A 241 16.41 2.06 5.64
C LEU A 241 15.99 0.73 6.28
N LEU A 242 16.42 -0.39 5.71
CA LEU A 242 16.07 -1.74 6.18
C LEU A 242 16.66 -2.05 7.56
N GLU A 243 17.91 -1.64 7.81
CA GLU A 243 18.56 -1.77 9.13
C GLU A 243 17.78 -1.00 10.20
N GLN A 244 17.45 0.26 9.96
CA GLN A 244 16.62 1.04 10.88
C GLN A 244 15.24 0.40 11.07
N LEU A 245 14.61 -0.05 9.99
CA LEU A 245 13.30 -0.69 10.05
C LEU A 245 13.35 -1.97 10.89
N TYR A 246 14.43 -2.76 10.79
CA TYR A 246 14.67 -3.91 11.64
C TYR A 246 14.77 -3.51 13.11
N HIS A 247 15.57 -2.53 13.48
CA HIS A 247 15.66 -2.13 14.90
C HIS A 247 14.35 -1.58 15.46
N ARG A 248 13.57 -0.87 14.63
CA ARG A 248 12.31 -0.23 15.02
C ARG A 248 11.18 -1.19 15.42
N ARG A 249 11.22 -2.46 15.01
CA ARG A 249 10.07 -3.38 15.18
C ARG A 249 9.64 -3.53 16.66
N THR A 250 10.59 -3.47 17.59
CA THR A 250 10.35 -3.67 19.03
C THR A 250 9.82 -2.43 19.75
N GLN A 251 9.87 -1.26 19.11
CA GLN A 251 9.47 0.03 19.69
C GLN A 251 8.00 0.38 19.42
N VAL A 252 7.30 -0.42 18.59
CA VAL A 252 5.95 -0.07 18.09
C VAL A 252 4.92 0.13 19.19
N ARG A 253 5.06 -0.55 20.33
CA ARG A 253 4.18 -0.38 21.49
C ARG A 253 4.16 1.08 21.98
N GLU A 254 5.30 1.75 21.98
CA GLU A 254 5.41 3.15 22.39
C GLU A 254 4.59 4.07 21.45
N TRP A 255 4.64 3.82 20.14
CA TRP A 255 3.90 4.60 19.15
C TRP A 255 2.40 4.32 19.16
N ILE A 256 1.98 3.10 19.54
CA ILE A 256 0.56 2.78 19.79
C ILE A 256 0.06 3.55 21.01
N VAL A 257 0.82 3.57 22.11
CA VAL A 257 0.48 4.37 23.31
C VAL A 257 0.43 5.86 22.98
N ALA A 258 1.37 6.36 22.18
CA ALA A 258 1.34 7.75 21.72
C ALA A 258 0.06 8.05 20.90
N ALA A 259 -0.36 7.15 20.00
CA ALA A 259 -1.61 7.29 19.25
C ALA A 259 -2.84 7.28 20.18
N LYS A 260 -2.88 6.37 21.16
CA LYS A 260 -3.94 6.31 22.20
C LYS A 260 -4.07 7.65 22.92
N ASN A 261 -2.95 8.22 23.37
CA ASN A 261 -2.90 9.46 24.16
C ASN A 261 -3.04 10.73 23.31
N SER A 262 -3.22 10.61 21.99
CA SER A 262 -3.46 11.76 21.13
C SER A 262 -4.83 12.39 21.37
N TYR A 263 -4.99 13.66 20.99
CA TYR A 263 -6.27 14.38 21.11
C TYR A 263 -7.42 13.71 20.35
N ARG A 264 -7.12 12.80 19.40
CA ARG A 264 -8.11 12.10 18.59
C ARG A 264 -8.71 10.87 19.27
N GLN A 265 -8.09 10.39 20.35
CA GLN A 265 -8.53 9.23 21.15
C GLN A 265 -9.08 8.08 20.27
N PRO A 266 -8.25 7.48 19.39
CA PRO A 266 -8.71 6.54 18.37
C PRO A 266 -9.26 5.22 18.92
N PHE A 267 -9.00 4.90 20.20
CA PHE A 267 -9.39 3.65 20.84
C PHE A 267 -10.43 3.93 21.94
N LEU A 268 -11.69 4.10 21.55
CA LEU A 268 -12.76 4.53 22.45
C LEU A 268 -13.03 3.54 23.60
N ASN A 269 -12.76 2.26 23.38
CA ASN A 269 -13.04 1.19 24.34
C ASN A 269 -11.80 0.69 25.09
N TRP A 270 -10.68 1.43 25.01
CA TRP A 270 -9.44 1.13 25.73
C TRP A 270 -9.64 1.31 27.24
N LYS A 271 -9.34 0.27 28.02
CA LYS A 271 -9.43 0.28 29.49
C LYS A 271 -8.05 0.36 30.17
#